data_AF-A0A0Q4MNP8-F1
#
_entry.id   AF-A0A0Q4MNP8-F1
#
_cell.length_a   1.000
_cell.length_b   1.000
_cell.length_c   1.000
_cell.angle_alpha   90.00
_cell.angle_beta   90.00
_cell.angle_gamma   90.00
#
_symmetry.space_group_name_H-M   'P 1'
#
loop_
_entity.id
_entity.type
_entity.pdbx_description
1 polymer ?
#
loop_
_entity_poly.entity_id
_entity_poly.type
_entity_poly.pdbx_seq_one_letter_code
_entity_poly.pdbx_strand_id
1 'polypeptide(L)'
;MTQTPREAQFLIDQIEQELLDWSRNFNVVQQENKGHFRRADNVVADFKEGVSLVSSQIDDATQHLHEVQEKSHAVRELANSTDERAAQTHRHAASVFQRCQRASAEWRAALERAVQLVSQCRAAKIHAESQVASAQHQYSSAEDELNFARSSYNRCTSSYTTNSKGERIQPNCSSEASRMNSAMRNVDSALQRLNHCKALLQDAIARLNDALNRHRGCEEGVSKTEQALHHADQARDRASQASHSAREALQWADEAWQQAQHGSRLAEQMSAQHQTASQHTTQAEDEVADALQGHYAFEGSLEEYQSRQWRAREELSDAFEALRKINSKEGL
;
A
#
# COMPACT_ATOMS: atom_id res chain seq x y z
N MET A 1 116.93 -0.61 16.24
CA MET A 1 115.92 -0.21 15.24
C MET A 1 115.35 1.13 15.68
N THR A 2 115.81 2.23 15.10
CA THR A 2 115.31 3.58 15.35
C THR A 2 114.14 3.84 14.40
N GLN A 3 112.91 3.79 14.90
CA GLN A 3 111.76 4.36 14.18
C GLN A 3 111.99 5.86 14.07
N THR A 4 111.85 6.41 12.86
CA THR A 4 112.07 7.85 12.67
C THR A 4 110.85 8.65 13.14
N PRO A 5 111.02 9.82 13.78
CA PRO A 5 109.92 10.65 14.30
C PRO A 5 108.83 11.01 13.27
N ARG A 6 109.15 10.99 11.97
CA ARG A 6 108.20 11.24 10.87
C ARG A 6 107.24 10.09 10.61
N GLU A 7 107.69 8.83 10.79
CA GLU A 7 106.82 7.65 10.62
C GLU A 7 105.79 7.56 11.76
N ALA A 8 106.19 7.93 12.97
CA ALA A 8 105.29 8.02 14.12
C ALA A 8 104.23 9.12 13.92
N GLN A 9 104.63 10.31 13.43
CA GLN A 9 103.68 11.40 13.14
C GLN A 9 102.69 11.03 12.03
N PHE A 10 103.14 10.35 10.97
CA PHE A 10 102.26 9.89 9.89
C PHE A 10 101.21 8.87 10.38
N LEU A 11 101.61 7.91 11.24
CA LEU A 11 100.68 6.95 11.83
C LEU A 11 99.66 7.63 12.76
N ILE A 12 100.08 8.67 13.49
CA ILE A 12 99.19 9.45 14.36
C ILE A 12 98.15 10.20 13.52
N ASP A 13 98.59 10.90 12.48
CA ASP A 13 97.69 11.66 11.60
C ASP A 13 96.71 10.71 10.86
N GLN A 14 97.17 9.50 10.49
CA GLN A 14 96.31 8.47 9.89
C GLN A 14 95.26 7.94 10.88
N ILE A 15 95.64 7.69 12.13
CA ILE A 15 94.71 7.25 13.18
C ILE A 15 93.66 8.35 13.48
N GLU A 16 94.07 9.61 13.56
CA GLU A 16 93.13 10.72 13.77
C GLU A 16 92.14 10.86 12.60
N GLN A 17 92.61 10.68 11.37
CA GLN A 17 91.79 10.81 10.17
C GLN A 17 90.79 9.64 10.04
N GLU A 18 91.22 8.41 10.33
CA GLU A 18 90.32 7.24 10.37
C GLU A 18 89.26 7.38 11.48
N LEU A 19 89.61 7.93 12.64
CA LEU A 19 88.65 8.22 13.72
C LEU A 19 87.62 9.28 13.33
N LEU A 20 88.03 10.31 12.57
CA LEU A 20 87.14 11.34 12.05
C LEU A 20 86.18 10.81 10.98
N ASP A 21 86.68 10.00 10.05
CA ASP A 21 85.86 9.38 9.01
C ASP A 21 84.87 8.36 9.59
N TRP A 22 85.28 7.60 10.61
CA TRP A 22 84.38 6.74 11.38
C TRP A 22 83.27 7.55 12.06
N SER A 23 83.60 8.61 12.79
CA SER A 23 82.63 9.49 13.45
C SER A 23 81.63 10.09 12.47
N ARG A 24 82.09 10.49 11.28
CA ARG A 24 81.24 11.11 10.25
C ARG A 24 80.28 10.11 9.61
N ASN A 25 80.77 8.96 9.17
CA ASN A 25 79.93 7.92 8.57
C ASN A 25 78.91 7.37 9.58
N PHE A 26 79.30 7.29 10.85
CA PHE A 26 78.43 6.80 11.91
C PHE A 26 77.28 7.77 12.26
N ASN A 27 77.54 9.08 12.27
CA ASN A 27 76.49 10.09 12.45
C ASN A 27 75.45 10.09 11.31
N VAL A 28 75.89 9.82 10.07
CA VAL A 28 75.00 9.67 8.92
C VAL A 28 74.08 8.46 9.12
N VAL A 29 74.63 7.30 9.48
CA VAL A 29 73.85 6.08 9.77
C VAL A 29 72.86 6.29 10.92
N GLN A 30 73.24 7.04 11.97
CA GLN A 30 72.35 7.37 13.09
C GLN A 30 71.18 8.27 12.64
N GLN A 31 71.44 9.32 11.85
CA GLN A 31 70.38 10.19 11.33
C GLN A 31 69.45 9.46 10.35
N GLU A 32 69.99 8.61 9.48
CA GLU A 32 69.21 7.77 8.59
C GLU A 32 68.30 6.82 9.37
N ASN A 33 68.85 6.12 10.37
CA ASN A 33 68.07 5.24 11.25
C ASN A 33 66.94 5.97 11.98
N LYS A 34 67.20 7.16 12.55
CA LYS A 34 66.13 8.00 13.14
C LYS A 34 65.03 8.35 12.15
N GLY A 35 65.41 8.67 10.92
CA GLY A 35 64.46 8.96 9.83
C GLY A 35 63.67 7.73 9.36
N HIS A 36 64.24 6.53 9.47
CA HIS A 36 63.56 5.27 9.16
C HIS A 36 62.56 4.87 10.25
N PHE A 37 62.93 4.98 11.53
CA PHE A 37 62.03 4.65 12.65
C PHE A 37 60.80 5.55 12.72
N ARG A 38 60.97 6.88 12.55
CA ARG A 38 59.83 7.80 12.51
C ARG A 38 58.89 7.53 11.34
N ARG A 39 59.42 7.11 10.18
CA ARG A 39 58.60 6.73 9.03
C ARG A 39 57.83 5.44 9.30
N ALA A 40 58.46 4.45 9.93
CA ALA A 40 57.80 3.20 10.30
C ALA A 40 56.66 3.46 11.31
N ASP A 41 56.90 4.26 12.35
CA ASP A 41 55.90 4.61 13.36
C ASP A 41 54.66 5.33 12.75
N ASN A 42 54.89 6.30 11.86
CA ASN A 42 53.80 6.98 11.15
C ASN A 42 53.00 6.02 10.25
N VAL A 43 53.66 5.12 9.52
CA VAL A 43 52.98 4.14 8.65
C VAL A 43 52.11 3.18 9.47
N VAL A 44 52.59 2.74 10.63
CA VAL A 44 51.81 1.88 11.54
C VAL A 44 50.61 2.63 12.12
N ALA A 45 50.78 3.90 12.52
CA ALA A 45 49.70 4.75 13.00
C ALA A 45 48.61 5.00 11.93
N ASP A 46 48.99 5.33 10.70
CA ASP A 46 48.06 5.52 9.57
C ASP A 46 47.31 4.21 9.26
N PHE A 47 48.01 3.06 9.31
CA PHE A 47 47.40 1.75 9.07
C PHE A 47 46.41 1.37 10.17
N LYS A 48 46.69 1.73 11.43
CA LYS A 48 45.77 1.55 12.57
C LYS A 48 44.48 2.36 12.40
N GLU A 49 44.59 3.61 11.96
CA GLU A 49 43.44 4.46 11.67
C GLU A 49 42.58 3.86 10.54
N GLY A 50 43.22 3.41 9.45
CA GLY A 50 42.53 2.74 8.35
C GLY A 50 41.81 1.45 8.77
N VAL A 51 42.46 0.63 9.59
CA VAL A 51 41.88 -0.61 10.14
C VAL A 51 40.67 -0.30 11.03
N SER A 52 40.75 0.72 11.89
CA SER A 52 39.61 1.14 12.74
C SER A 52 38.42 1.66 11.92
N LEU A 53 38.67 2.43 10.86
CA LEU A 53 37.61 2.95 9.98
C LEU A 53 36.88 1.82 9.24
N VAL A 54 37.63 0.82 8.76
CA VAL A 54 37.05 -0.36 8.10
C VAL A 54 36.18 -1.16 9.08
N SER A 55 36.58 -1.28 10.35
CA SER A 55 35.74 -1.92 11.38
C SER A 55 34.37 -1.27 11.50
N SER A 56 34.31 0.06 11.65
CA SER A 56 33.03 0.76 11.82
C SER A 56 32.14 0.62 10.58
N GLN A 57 32.73 0.61 9.39
CA GLN A 57 31.98 0.40 8.14
C GLN A 57 31.39 -1.02 8.03
N ILE A 58 32.12 -2.04 8.51
CA ILE A 58 31.63 -3.43 8.54
C ILE A 58 30.48 -3.56 9.56
N ASP A 59 30.60 -2.94 10.73
CA ASP A 59 29.56 -2.97 11.77
C ASP A 59 28.27 -2.28 11.28
N ASP A 60 28.39 -1.08 10.71
CA ASP A 60 27.26 -0.34 10.13
C ASP A 60 26.59 -1.13 9.00
N ALA A 61 27.38 -1.71 8.10
CA ALA A 61 26.86 -2.55 7.01
C ALA A 61 26.13 -3.79 7.55
N THR A 62 26.68 -4.44 8.58
CA THR A 62 26.09 -5.63 9.20
C THR A 62 24.75 -5.30 9.84
N GLN A 63 24.66 -4.19 10.58
CA GLN A 63 23.41 -3.72 11.17
C GLN A 63 22.38 -3.42 10.07
N HIS A 64 22.77 -2.72 9.01
CA HIS A 64 21.85 -2.38 7.92
C HIS A 64 21.32 -3.63 7.21
N LEU A 65 22.17 -4.63 6.97
CA LEU A 65 21.78 -5.91 6.37
C LEU A 65 20.79 -6.68 7.26
N HIS A 66 20.98 -6.64 8.59
CA HIS A 66 20.04 -7.25 9.52
C HIS A 66 18.67 -6.58 9.47
N GLU A 67 18.62 -5.25 9.46
CA GLU A 67 17.36 -4.51 9.30
C GLU A 67 16.65 -4.83 7.97
N VAL A 68 17.41 -4.98 6.87
CA VAL A 68 16.84 -5.37 5.58
C VAL A 68 16.23 -6.77 5.65
N GLN A 69 16.88 -7.72 6.33
CA GLN A 69 16.32 -9.07 6.52
C GLN A 69 15.02 -9.06 7.33
N GLU A 70 14.97 -8.32 8.44
CA GLU A 70 13.77 -8.17 9.27
C GLU A 70 12.62 -7.52 8.49
N LYS A 71 12.89 -6.40 7.80
CA LYS A 71 11.90 -5.71 6.98
C LYS A 71 11.39 -6.61 5.84
N SER A 72 12.28 -7.35 5.19
CA SER A 72 11.92 -8.30 4.13
C SER A 72 11.00 -9.40 4.67
N HIS A 73 11.29 -9.94 5.86
CA HIS A 73 10.41 -10.92 6.50
C HIS A 73 9.01 -10.35 6.78
N ALA A 74 8.93 -9.17 7.38
CA ALA A 74 7.66 -8.51 7.66
C ALA A 74 6.84 -8.21 6.39
N VAL A 75 7.49 -7.75 5.31
CA VAL A 75 6.85 -7.55 4.01
C VAL A 75 6.33 -8.87 3.44
N ARG A 76 7.08 -9.97 3.58
CA ARG A 76 6.68 -11.30 3.11
C ARG A 76 5.41 -11.79 3.82
N GLU A 77 5.34 -11.64 5.14
CA GLU A 77 4.15 -11.97 5.93
C GLU A 77 2.95 -11.12 5.52
N LEU A 78 3.15 -9.81 5.36
CA LEU A 78 2.10 -8.89 4.93
C LEU A 78 1.60 -9.20 3.52
N ALA A 79 2.51 -9.52 2.59
CA ALA A 79 2.20 -9.91 1.23
C ALA A 79 1.37 -11.20 1.19
N ASN A 80 1.79 -12.24 1.91
CA ASN A 80 1.04 -13.50 2.02
C ASN A 80 -0.36 -13.29 2.61
N SER A 81 -0.46 -12.56 3.72
CA SER A 81 -1.75 -12.22 4.34
C SER A 81 -2.67 -11.43 3.39
N THR A 82 -2.10 -10.50 2.61
CA THR A 82 -2.84 -9.71 1.63
C THR A 82 -3.33 -10.56 0.46
N ASP A 83 -2.52 -11.49 -0.06
CA ASP A 83 -2.91 -12.40 -1.14
C ASP A 83 -4.03 -13.35 -0.69
N GLU A 84 -3.94 -13.91 0.53
CA GLU A 84 -5.00 -14.74 1.10
C GLU A 84 -6.32 -13.98 1.24
N ARG A 85 -6.26 -12.76 1.79
CA ARG A 85 -7.44 -11.88 1.92
C ARG A 85 -8.00 -11.47 0.58
N ALA A 86 -7.15 -11.20 -0.41
CA ALA A 86 -7.56 -10.92 -1.78
C ALA A 86 -8.27 -12.12 -2.40
N ALA A 87 -7.75 -13.34 -2.24
CA ALA A 87 -8.36 -14.57 -2.74
C ALA A 87 -9.71 -14.87 -2.05
N GLN A 88 -9.84 -14.62 -0.75
CA GLN A 88 -11.12 -14.71 -0.04
C GLN A 88 -12.14 -13.69 -0.57
N THR A 89 -11.71 -12.43 -0.73
CA THR A 89 -12.55 -11.34 -1.27
C THR A 89 -13.00 -11.64 -2.69
N HIS A 90 -12.12 -12.17 -3.54
CA HIS A 90 -12.45 -12.57 -4.91
C HIS A 90 -13.51 -13.67 -4.94
N ARG A 91 -13.38 -14.71 -4.10
CA ARG A 91 -14.40 -15.78 -3.97
C ARG A 91 -15.74 -15.24 -3.49
N HIS A 92 -15.72 -14.36 -2.49
CA HIS A 92 -16.92 -13.74 -1.97
C HIS A 92 -17.61 -12.86 -3.03
N ALA A 93 -16.86 -11.97 -3.69
CA ALA A 93 -17.35 -11.11 -4.76
C ALA A 93 -17.94 -11.91 -5.93
N ALA A 94 -17.29 -13.01 -6.35
CA ALA A 94 -17.82 -13.89 -7.38
C ALA A 94 -19.14 -14.56 -6.98
N SER A 95 -19.27 -15.01 -5.73
CA SER A 95 -20.51 -15.57 -5.20
C SER A 95 -21.64 -14.53 -5.17
N VAL A 96 -21.35 -13.32 -4.69
CA VAL A 96 -22.30 -12.20 -4.69
C VAL A 96 -22.71 -11.84 -6.11
N PHE A 97 -21.75 -11.74 -7.04
CA PHE A 97 -22.02 -11.45 -8.45
C PHE A 97 -23.00 -12.47 -9.06
N GLN A 98 -22.77 -13.78 -8.87
CA GLN A 98 -23.68 -14.80 -9.37
C GLN A 98 -25.08 -14.70 -8.75
N ARG A 99 -25.17 -14.41 -7.45
CA ARG A 99 -26.47 -14.21 -6.77
C ARG A 99 -27.19 -12.99 -7.31
N CYS A 100 -26.50 -11.87 -7.49
CA CYS A 100 -27.08 -10.65 -8.05
C CYS A 100 -27.49 -10.83 -9.52
N GLN A 101 -26.76 -11.65 -10.29
CA GLN A 101 -27.12 -11.96 -11.68
C GLN A 101 -28.43 -12.74 -11.75
N ARG A 102 -28.60 -13.75 -10.89
CA ARG A 102 -29.86 -14.50 -10.78
C ARG A 102 -31.00 -13.60 -10.32
N ALA A 103 -30.78 -12.82 -9.26
CA ALA A 103 -31.77 -11.89 -8.74
C ALA A 103 -32.18 -10.84 -9.79
N SER A 104 -31.23 -10.33 -10.58
CA SER A 104 -31.52 -9.38 -11.67
C SER A 104 -32.42 -10.01 -12.74
N ALA A 105 -32.16 -11.26 -13.13
CA ALA A 105 -33.01 -11.99 -14.06
C ALA A 105 -34.42 -12.21 -13.49
N GLU A 106 -34.54 -12.57 -12.21
CA GLU A 106 -35.82 -12.73 -11.52
C GLU A 106 -36.62 -11.41 -11.45
N TRP A 107 -35.97 -10.30 -11.11
CA TRP A 107 -36.59 -8.98 -11.05
C TRP A 107 -37.03 -8.49 -12.43
N ARG A 108 -36.22 -8.72 -13.48
CA ARG A 108 -36.61 -8.39 -14.86
C ARG A 108 -37.83 -9.18 -15.31
N ALA A 109 -37.85 -10.49 -15.06
CA ALA A 109 -39.01 -11.31 -15.35
C ALA A 109 -40.25 -10.89 -14.52
N ALA A 110 -40.07 -10.47 -13.27
CA ALA A 110 -41.15 -9.92 -12.45
C ALA A 110 -41.67 -8.58 -12.99
N LEU A 111 -40.78 -7.71 -13.45
CA LEU A 111 -41.12 -6.43 -14.08
C LEU A 111 -41.93 -6.66 -15.36
N GLU A 112 -41.52 -7.58 -16.22
CA GLU A 112 -42.29 -7.94 -17.43
C GLU A 112 -43.72 -8.39 -17.09
N ARG A 113 -43.88 -9.26 -16.08
CA ARG A 113 -45.20 -9.67 -15.60
C ARG A 113 -46.00 -8.50 -15.02
N ALA A 114 -45.34 -7.57 -14.30
CA ALA A 114 -45.99 -6.39 -13.75
C ALA A 114 -46.47 -5.43 -14.85
N VAL A 115 -45.68 -5.23 -15.91
CA VAL A 115 -46.07 -4.45 -17.10
C VAL A 115 -47.31 -5.06 -17.76
N GLN A 116 -47.32 -6.38 -17.96
CA GLN A 116 -48.48 -7.09 -18.51
C GLN A 116 -49.72 -6.92 -17.63
N LEU A 117 -49.56 -7.05 -16.30
CA LEU A 117 -50.66 -6.86 -15.35
C LEU A 117 -51.22 -5.43 -15.39
N VAL A 118 -50.36 -4.42 -15.46
CA VAL A 118 -50.79 -3.01 -15.62
C VAL A 118 -51.59 -2.84 -16.92
N SER A 119 -51.12 -3.42 -18.03
CA SER A 119 -51.83 -3.39 -19.32
C SER A 119 -53.23 -4.01 -19.22
N GLN A 120 -53.32 -5.21 -18.61
CA GLN A 120 -54.60 -5.89 -18.40
C GLN A 120 -55.55 -5.08 -17.50
N CYS A 121 -55.06 -4.51 -16.40
CA CYS A 121 -55.87 -3.66 -15.52
C CYS A 121 -56.34 -2.38 -16.21
N ARG A 122 -55.51 -1.77 -17.09
CA ARG A 122 -55.93 -0.61 -17.90
C ARG A 122 -57.06 -0.98 -18.85
N ALA A 123 -56.96 -2.11 -19.54
CA ALA A 123 -58.02 -2.59 -20.42
C ALA A 123 -59.31 -2.89 -19.63
N ALA A 124 -59.20 -3.52 -18.47
CA ALA A 124 -60.34 -3.81 -17.59
C ALA A 124 -61.02 -2.51 -17.10
N LYS A 125 -60.25 -1.48 -16.74
CA LYS A 125 -60.78 -0.16 -16.37
C LYS A 125 -61.57 0.46 -17.54
N ILE A 126 -61.01 0.49 -18.74
CA ILE A 126 -61.68 1.05 -19.94
C ILE A 126 -63.00 0.32 -20.21
N HIS A 127 -63.00 -1.01 -20.09
CA HIS A 127 -64.20 -1.81 -20.24
C HIS A 127 -65.24 -1.51 -19.14
N ALA A 128 -64.83 -1.34 -17.89
CA ALA A 128 -65.74 -0.95 -16.82
C ALA A 128 -66.31 0.47 -17.02
N GLU A 129 -65.51 1.42 -17.51
CA GLU A 129 -65.95 2.77 -17.88
C GLU A 129 -67.03 2.73 -18.96
N SER A 130 -66.85 1.90 -20.00
CA SER A 130 -67.84 1.76 -21.07
C SER A 130 -69.14 1.11 -20.58
N GLN A 131 -69.06 0.14 -19.66
CA GLN A 131 -70.23 -0.46 -19.01
C GLN A 131 -71.01 0.55 -18.17
N VAL A 132 -70.32 1.42 -17.41
CA VAL A 132 -70.95 2.51 -16.67
C VAL A 132 -71.66 3.47 -17.63
N ALA A 133 -71.02 3.87 -18.72
CA ALA A 133 -71.63 4.76 -19.72
C ALA A 133 -72.90 4.14 -20.34
N SER A 134 -72.86 2.85 -20.68
CA SER A 134 -74.03 2.12 -21.21
C SER A 134 -75.15 2.00 -20.18
N ALA A 135 -74.82 1.67 -18.91
CA ALA A 135 -75.80 1.59 -17.83
C ALA A 135 -76.42 2.97 -17.51
N GLN A 136 -75.63 4.04 -17.59
CA GLN A 136 -76.11 5.41 -17.40
C GLN A 136 -77.12 5.81 -18.50
N HIS A 137 -76.85 5.42 -19.74
CA HIS A 137 -77.77 5.65 -20.85
C HIS A 137 -79.08 4.86 -20.67
N GLN A 138 -79.01 3.58 -20.25
CA GLN A 138 -80.20 2.78 -19.95
C GLN A 138 -81.02 3.35 -18.80
N TYR A 139 -80.35 3.85 -17.75
CA TYR A 139 -81.02 4.53 -16.64
C TYR A 139 -81.75 5.79 -17.11
N SER A 140 -81.10 6.65 -17.89
CA SER A 140 -81.73 7.85 -18.46
C SER A 140 -82.95 7.49 -19.33
N SER A 141 -82.83 6.47 -20.19
CA SER A 141 -83.94 6.03 -21.03
C SER A 141 -85.11 5.47 -20.21
N ALA A 142 -84.84 4.77 -19.11
CA ALA A 142 -85.88 4.27 -18.21
C ALA A 142 -86.56 5.43 -17.47
N GLU A 143 -85.81 6.46 -17.05
CA GLU A 143 -86.39 7.67 -16.45
C GLU A 143 -87.30 8.41 -17.43
N ASP A 144 -86.89 8.55 -18.69
CA ASP A 144 -87.71 9.15 -19.75
C ASP A 144 -89.01 8.36 -19.97
N GLU A 145 -88.94 7.03 -20.01
CA GLU A 145 -90.11 6.15 -20.13
C GLU A 145 -91.04 6.29 -18.92
N LEU A 146 -90.50 6.37 -17.71
CA LEU A 146 -91.27 6.62 -16.49
C LEU A 146 -91.97 7.98 -16.54
N ASN A 147 -91.27 9.03 -16.97
CA ASN A 147 -91.84 10.37 -17.12
C ASN A 147 -92.99 10.38 -18.14
N PHE A 148 -92.82 9.69 -19.27
CA PHE A 148 -93.86 9.52 -20.28
C PHE A 148 -95.06 8.72 -19.75
N ALA A 149 -94.81 7.60 -19.08
CA ALA A 149 -95.85 6.74 -18.50
C ALA A 149 -96.64 7.48 -17.41
N ARG A 150 -95.96 8.24 -16.54
CA ARG A 150 -96.56 9.07 -15.50
C ARG A 150 -97.42 10.18 -16.11
N SER A 151 -96.95 10.84 -17.16
CA SER A 151 -97.72 11.86 -17.88
C SER A 151 -98.98 11.28 -18.53
N SER A 152 -98.86 10.10 -19.14
CA SER A 152 -99.99 9.38 -19.75
C SER A 152 -101.02 8.94 -18.72
N TYR A 153 -100.56 8.42 -17.58
CA TYR A 153 -101.43 8.05 -16.46
C TYR A 153 -102.18 9.28 -15.90
N ASN A 154 -101.48 10.38 -15.63
CA ASN A 154 -102.08 11.63 -15.18
C ASN A 154 -103.09 12.20 -16.18
N ARG A 155 -102.80 12.10 -17.49
CA ARG A 155 -103.73 12.52 -18.55
C ARG A 155 -104.98 11.65 -18.59
N CYS A 156 -104.84 10.34 -18.39
CA CYS A 156 -105.99 9.44 -18.33
C CYS A 156 -106.86 9.76 -17.10
N THR A 157 -106.26 9.89 -15.92
CA THR A 157 -107.01 10.13 -14.67
C THR A 157 -107.66 11.51 -14.60
N SER A 158 -107.13 12.49 -15.35
CA SER A 158 -107.72 13.83 -15.48
C SER A 158 -108.76 13.96 -16.61
N SER A 159 -108.96 12.92 -17.41
CA SER A 159 -109.97 12.91 -18.49
C SER A 159 -111.32 12.41 -17.96
N TYR A 160 -112.41 12.90 -18.55
CA TYR A 160 -113.75 12.37 -18.34
C TYR A 160 -114.57 12.55 -19.62
N THR A 161 -115.59 11.71 -19.77
CA THR A 161 -116.63 11.86 -20.78
C THR A 161 -117.96 12.05 -20.09
N THR A 162 -118.97 12.51 -20.82
CA THR A 162 -120.32 12.69 -20.29
C THR A 162 -121.27 11.76 -21.03
N ASN A 163 -122.09 11.00 -20.31
CA ASN A 163 -123.06 10.10 -20.93
C ASN A 163 -124.28 10.85 -21.49
N SER A 164 -125.19 10.15 -22.16
CA SER A 164 -126.43 10.71 -22.71
C SER A 164 -127.39 11.27 -21.65
N LYS A 165 -127.13 11.06 -20.36
CA LYS A 165 -127.88 11.60 -19.21
C LYS A 165 -127.17 12.78 -18.52
N GLY A 166 -126.01 13.22 -19.02
CA GLY A 166 -125.26 14.33 -18.43
C GLY A 166 -124.32 13.95 -17.27
N GLU A 167 -124.17 12.67 -16.95
CA GLU A 167 -123.31 12.21 -15.85
C GLU A 167 -121.85 12.04 -16.32
N ARG A 168 -120.90 12.39 -15.47
CA ARG A 168 -119.46 12.20 -15.73
C ARG A 168 -119.09 10.73 -15.63
N ILE A 169 -118.52 10.18 -16.70
CA ILE A 169 -117.89 8.86 -16.75
C ILE A 169 -116.37 9.04 -16.80
N GLN A 170 -115.68 8.46 -15.82
CA GLN A 170 -114.22 8.40 -15.83
C GLN A 170 -113.72 7.27 -16.74
N PRO A 171 -112.60 7.48 -17.47
CA PRO A 171 -111.98 6.44 -18.26
C PRO A 171 -111.33 5.37 -17.37
N ASN A 172 -111.28 4.13 -17.86
CA ASN A 172 -110.53 3.06 -17.21
C ASN A 172 -109.03 3.22 -17.49
N CYS A 173 -108.27 3.68 -16.49
CA CYS A 173 -106.83 3.93 -16.60
C CYS A 173 -105.95 2.76 -16.11
N SER A 174 -106.50 1.55 -16.01
CA SER A 174 -105.76 0.38 -15.49
C SER A 174 -104.54 0.01 -16.35
N SER A 175 -104.62 0.17 -17.68
CA SER A 175 -103.49 -0.03 -18.60
C SER A 175 -102.34 0.96 -18.35
N GLU A 176 -102.67 2.22 -18.15
CA GLU A 176 -101.72 3.31 -17.91
C GLU A 176 -101.08 3.17 -16.52
N ALA A 177 -101.86 2.77 -15.52
CA ALA A 177 -101.34 2.42 -14.19
C ALA A 177 -100.35 1.25 -14.27
N SER A 178 -100.68 0.21 -15.04
CA SER A 178 -99.78 -0.92 -15.27
C SER A 178 -98.50 -0.52 -15.99
N ARG A 179 -98.59 0.37 -17.00
CA ARG A 179 -97.42 0.93 -17.71
C ARG A 179 -96.54 1.75 -16.77
N MET A 180 -97.11 2.62 -15.95
CA MET A 180 -96.38 3.40 -14.95
C MET A 180 -95.66 2.48 -13.94
N ASN A 181 -96.36 1.50 -13.38
CA ASN A 181 -95.76 0.54 -12.44
C ASN A 181 -94.63 -0.28 -13.08
N SER A 182 -94.76 -0.64 -14.35
CA SER A 182 -93.71 -1.36 -15.09
C SER A 182 -92.50 -0.46 -15.33
N ALA A 183 -92.72 0.80 -15.74
CA ALA A 183 -91.65 1.78 -15.94
C ALA A 183 -90.91 2.10 -14.64
N MET A 184 -91.62 2.19 -13.50
CA MET A 184 -90.98 2.34 -12.18
C MET A 184 -90.03 1.19 -11.86
N ARG A 185 -90.46 -0.06 -12.09
CA ARG A 185 -89.61 -1.25 -11.89
C ARG A 185 -88.41 -1.25 -12.86
N ASN A 186 -88.58 -0.78 -14.08
CA ASN A 186 -87.49 -0.66 -15.05
C ASN A 186 -86.45 0.37 -14.58
N VAL A 187 -86.87 1.51 -14.03
CA VAL A 187 -85.96 2.51 -13.44
C VAL A 187 -85.19 1.91 -12.27
N ASP A 188 -85.87 1.23 -11.34
CA ASP A 188 -85.22 0.60 -10.19
C ASP A 188 -84.18 -0.44 -10.64
N SER A 189 -84.52 -1.28 -11.62
CA SER A 189 -83.60 -2.26 -12.20
C SER A 189 -82.40 -1.60 -12.90
N ALA A 190 -82.62 -0.51 -13.65
CA ALA A 190 -81.56 0.22 -14.34
C ALA A 190 -80.64 0.93 -13.33
N LEU A 191 -81.18 1.48 -12.25
CA LEU A 191 -80.43 2.09 -11.17
C LEU A 191 -79.55 1.07 -10.44
N GLN A 192 -80.09 -0.11 -10.14
CA GLN A 192 -79.31 -1.21 -9.56
C GLN A 192 -78.15 -1.64 -10.49
N ARG A 193 -78.42 -1.76 -11.79
CA ARG A 193 -77.38 -2.08 -12.79
C ARG A 193 -76.30 -1.00 -12.86
N LEU A 194 -76.69 0.27 -12.86
CA LEU A 194 -75.76 1.39 -12.85
C LEU A 194 -74.86 1.38 -11.61
N ASN A 195 -75.45 1.16 -10.43
CA ASN A 195 -74.70 1.08 -9.18
C ASN A 195 -73.72 -0.10 -9.17
N HIS A 196 -74.14 -1.26 -9.70
CA HIS A 196 -73.26 -2.41 -9.86
C HIS A 196 -72.08 -2.12 -10.80
N CYS A 197 -72.32 -1.51 -11.96
CA CYS A 197 -71.25 -1.13 -12.89
C CYS A 197 -70.29 -0.10 -12.26
N LYS A 198 -70.80 0.86 -11.48
CA LYS A 198 -69.96 1.82 -10.74
C LYS A 198 -69.05 1.13 -9.73
N ALA A 199 -69.56 0.12 -9.02
CA ALA A 199 -68.74 -0.68 -8.09
C ALA A 199 -67.64 -1.48 -8.82
N LEU A 200 -67.96 -2.08 -9.97
CA LEU A 200 -66.96 -2.77 -10.81
C LEU A 200 -65.86 -1.81 -11.31
N LEU A 201 -66.22 -0.58 -11.67
CA LEU A 201 -65.23 0.44 -12.05
C LEU A 201 -64.31 0.80 -10.89
N GLN A 202 -64.85 0.96 -9.67
CA GLN A 202 -64.03 1.22 -8.48
C GLN A 202 -63.05 0.07 -8.19
N ASP A 203 -63.49 -1.19 -8.29
CA ASP A 203 -62.62 -2.36 -8.15
C ASP A 203 -61.52 -2.39 -9.23
N ALA A 204 -61.86 -2.11 -10.50
CA ALA A 204 -60.89 -2.04 -11.58
C ALA A 204 -59.83 -0.94 -11.36
N ILE A 205 -60.24 0.23 -10.83
CA ILE A 205 -59.31 1.31 -10.47
C ILE A 205 -58.38 0.87 -9.33
N ALA A 206 -58.92 0.23 -8.29
CA ALA A 206 -58.11 -0.26 -7.17
C ALA A 206 -57.05 -1.27 -7.64
N ARG A 207 -57.44 -2.25 -8.46
CA ARG A 207 -56.53 -3.24 -9.05
C ARG A 207 -55.47 -2.62 -9.94
N LEU A 208 -55.81 -1.56 -10.70
CA LEU A 208 -54.83 -0.83 -11.49
C LEU A 208 -53.80 -0.12 -10.62
N ASN A 209 -54.22 0.53 -9.53
CA ASN A 209 -53.31 1.18 -8.60
C ASN A 209 -52.37 0.17 -7.94
N ASP A 210 -52.87 -0.99 -7.52
CA ASP A 210 -52.05 -2.07 -6.97
C ASP A 210 -51.04 -2.60 -8.00
N ALA A 211 -51.45 -2.78 -9.25
CA ALA A 211 -50.56 -3.19 -10.34
C ALA A 211 -49.45 -2.15 -10.61
N LEU A 212 -49.78 -0.86 -10.59
CA LEU A 212 -48.80 0.23 -10.75
C LEU A 212 -47.80 0.28 -9.58
N ASN A 213 -48.26 0.03 -8.35
CA ASN A 213 -47.37 -0.06 -7.19
C ASN A 213 -46.40 -1.24 -7.31
N ARG A 214 -46.90 -2.41 -7.76
CA ARG A 214 -46.06 -3.60 -8.02
C ARG A 214 -45.03 -3.33 -9.13
N HIS A 215 -45.43 -2.64 -10.19
CA HIS A 215 -44.52 -2.24 -11.27
C HIS A 215 -43.37 -1.39 -10.74
N ARG A 216 -43.67 -0.32 -9.98
CA ARG A 216 -42.65 0.55 -9.37
C ARG A 216 -41.70 -0.22 -8.46
N GLY A 217 -42.24 -1.11 -7.62
CA GLY A 217 -41.41 -1.97 -6.76
C GLY A 217 -40.47 -2.89 -7.56
N CYS A 218 -40.90 -3.40 -8.71
CA CYS A 218 -40.05 -4.20 -9.59
C CYS A 218 -38.96 -3.35 -10.27
N GLU A 219 -39.28 -2.13 -10.72
CA GLU A 219 -38.29 -1.19 -11.28
C GLU A 219 -37.20 -0.85 -10.27
N GLU A 220 -37.58 -0.54 -9.03
CA GLU A 220 -36.63 -0.31 -7.93
C GLU A 220 -35.77 -1.55 -7.64
N GLY A 221 -36.38 -2.74 -7.66
CA GLY A 221 -35.69 -4.02 -7.50
C GLY A 221 -34.63 -4.26 -8.57
N VAL A 222 -34.98 -4.05 -9.85
CA VAL A 222 -34.04 -4.14 -10.98
C VAL A 222 -32.87 -3.16 -10.76
N SER A 223 -33.16 -1.88 -10.51
CA SER A 223 -32.15 -0.84 -10.32
C SER A 223 -31.17 -1.17 -9.18
N LYS A 224 -31.69 -1.58 -8.01
CA LYS A 224 -30.84 -1.97 -6.86
C LYS A 224 -29.96 -3.20 -7.16
N THR A 225 -30.50 -4.20 -7.87
CA THR A 225 -29.69 -5.37 -8.25
C THR A 225 -28.61 -5.07 -9.27
N GLU A 226 -28.85 -4.13 -10.19
CA GLU A 226 -27.84 -3.66 -11.15
C GLU A 226 -26.72 -2.88 -10.46
N GLN A 227 -27.04 -2.02 -9.49
CA GLN A 227 -26.05 -1.35 -8.65
C GLN A 227 -25.21 -2.37 -7.85
N ALA A 228 -25.86 -3.38 -7.26
CA ALA A 228 -25.15 -4.43 -6.54
C ALA A 228 -24.22 -5.26 -7.44
N LEU A 229 -24.63 -5.57 -8.67
CA LEU A 229 -23.79 -6.21 -9.68
C LEU A 229 -22.53 -5.38 -9.97
N HIS A 230 -22.71 -4.07 -10.18
CA HIS A 230 -21.59 -3.16 -10.45
C HIS A 230 -20.58 -3.14 -9.29
N HIS A 231 -21.05 -3.05 -8.04
CA HIS A 231 -20.17 -3.08 -6.87
C HIS A 231 -19.46 -4.43 -6.69
N ALA A 232 -20.13 -5.55 -6.96
CA ALA A 232 -19.51 -6.87 -6.90
C ALA A 232 -18.39 -7.02 -7.93
N ASP A 233 -18.56 -6.47 -9.13
CA ASP A 233 -17.54 -6.46 -10.18
C ASP A 233 -16.33 -5.59 -9.80
N GLN A 234 -16.57 -4.37 -9.32
CA GLN A 234 -15.51 -3.50 -8.79
C GLN A 234 -14.71 -4.14 -7.65
N ALA A 235 -15.39 -4.87 -6.74
CA ALA A 235 -14.73 -5.57 -5.64
C ALA A 235 -13.83 -6.71 -6.15
N ARG A 236 -14.25 -7.42 -7.22
CA ARG A 236 -13.45 -8.45 -7.87
C ARG A 236 -12.18 -7.87 -8.49
N ASP A 237 -12.29 -6.74 -9.19
CA ASP A 237 -11.15 -6.07 -9.81
C ASP A 237 -10.14 -5.58 -8.78
N ARG A 238 -10.61 -4.95 -7.70
CA ARG A 238 -9.73 -4.53 -6.58
C ARG A 238 -9.04 -5.71 -5.91
N ALA A 239 -9.75 -6.82 -5.72
CA ALA A 239 -9.14 -8.03 -5.17
C ALA A 239 -8.06 -8.60 -6.10
N SER A 240 -8.29 -8.57 -7.42
CA SER A 240 -7.29 -8.99 -8.41
C SER A 240 -6.04 -8.10 -8.36
N GLN A 241 -6.21 -6.78 -8.33
CA GLN A 241 -5.11 -5.81 -8.19
C GLN A 241 -4.32 -6.03 -6.88
N ALA A 242 -5.02 -6.20 -5.76
CA ALA A 242 -4.36 -6.46 -4.47
C ALA A 242 -3.55 -7.75 -4.46
N SER A 243 -4.06 -8.83 -5.07
CA SER A 243 -3.31 -10.09 -5.24
C SER A 243 -2.06 -9.89 -6.11
N HIS A 244 -2.18 -9.14 -7.20
CA HIS A 244 -1.04 -8.84 -8.06
C HIS A 244 0.05 -8.05 -7.32
N SER A 245 -0.30 -6.95 -6.66
CA SER A 245 0.63 -6.15 -5.87
C SER A 245 1.25 -6.92 -4.71
N ALA A 246 0.49 -7.83 -4.07
CA ALA A 246 1.03 -8.71 -3.03
C ALA A 246 2.12 -9.65 -3.57
N ARG A 247 1.91 -10.23 -4.77
CA ARG A 247 2.91 -11.10 -5.41
C ARG A 247 4.16 -10.34 -5.82
N GLU A 248 4.00 -9.12 -6.35
CA GLU A 248 5.14 -8.25 -6.64
C GLU A 248 5.92 -7.93 -5.35
N ALA A 249 5.23 -7.52 -4.29
CA ALA A 249 5.87 -7.22 -3.00
C ALA A 249 6.61 -8.43 -2.41
N LEU A 250 6.06 -9.65 -2.57
CA LEU A 250 6.73 -10.88 -2.19
C LEU A 250 8.03 -11.08 -2.97
N GLN A 251 8.00 -10.89 -4.29
CA GLN A 251 9.19 -11.00 -5.13
C GLN A 251 10.28 -10.00 -4.70
N TRP A 252 9.91 -8.72 -4.50
CA TRP A 252 10.85 -7.70 -4.04
C TRP A 252 11.44 -8.02 -2.65
N ALA A 253 10.63 -8.54 -1.74
CA ALA A 253 11.09 -8.98 -0.41
C ALA A 253 12.06 -10.17 -0.51
N ASP A 254 11.80 -11.12 -1.41
CA ASP A 254 12.67 -12.27 -1.65
C ASP A 254 14.03 -11.85 -2.22
N GLU A 255 14.02 -10.94 -3.19
CA GLU A 255 15.23 -10.37 -3.80
C GLU A 255 16.05 -9.59 -2.75
N ALA A 256 15.40 -8.72 -1.97
CA ALA A 256 16.06 -7.95 -0.90
C ALA A 256 16.65 -8.87 0.18
N TRP A 257 15.93 -9.93 0.58
CA TRP A 257 16.41 -10.91 1.54
C TRP A 257 17.64 -11.66 1.02
N GLN A 258 17.62 -12.11 -0.24
CA GLN A 258 18.78 -12.79 -0.86
C GLN A 258 20.00 -11.86 -0.94
N GLN A 259 19.80 -10.60 -1.34
CA GLN A 259 20.87 -9.61 -1.36
C GLN A 259 21.43 -9.36 0.05
N ALA A 260 20.57 -9.23 1.06
CA ALA A 260 21.00 -9.04 2.42
C ALA A 260 21.77 -10.26 2.95
N GLN A 261 21.32 -11.48 2.63
CA GLN A 261 22.04 -12.71 2.99
C GLN A 261 23.42 -12.80 2.32
N HIS A 262 23.52 -12.40 1.06
CA HIS A 262 24.80 -12.32 0.36
C HIS A 262 25.73 -11.27 0.99
N GLY A 263 25.19 -10.08 1.29
CA GLY A 263 25.90 -9.01 1.99
C GLY A 263 26.39 -9.41 3.37
N SER A 264 25.60 -10.17 4.15
CA SER A 264 26.02 -10.63 5.48
C SER A 264 27.22 -11.57 5.39
N ARG A 265 27.25 -12.49 4.42
CA ARG A 265 28.41 -13.37 4.18
C ARG A 265 29.65 -12.57 3.77
N LEU A 266 29.48 -11.52 2.97
CA LEU A 266 30.58 -10.64 2.59
C LEU A 266 31.10 -9.85 3.80
N ALA A 267 30.22 -9.33 4.65
CA ALA A 267 30.58 -8.64 5.88
C ALA A 267 31.34 -9.56 6.86
N GLU A 268 30.91 -10.83 7.00
CA GLU A 268 31.64 -11.84 7.77
C GLU A 268 33.06 -12.09 7.23
N GLN A 269 33.21 -12.21 5.90
CA GLN A 269 34.52 -12.35 5.25
C GLN A 269 35.41 -11.12 5.47
N MET A 270 34.85 -9.92 5.34
CA MET A 270 35.57 -8.67 5.59
C MET A 270 35.96 -8.54 7.07
N SER A 271 35.10 -8.97 8.00
CA SER A 271 35.41 -9.00 9.44
C SER A 271 36.57 -9.94 9.75
N ALA A 272 36.61 -11.14 9.15
CA ALA A 272 37.73 -12.07 9.31
C ALA A 272 39.05 -11.51 8.73
N GLN A 273 38.99 -10.85 7.56
CA GLN A 273 40.14 -10.16 6.99
C GLN A 273 40.61 -9.00 7.86
N HIS A 274 39.67 -8.23 8.41
CA HIS A 274 39.94 -7.13 9.32
C HIS A 274 40.61 -7.61 10.62
N GLN A 275 40.16 -8.72 11.21
CA GLN A 275 40.82 -9.33 12.37
C GLN A 275 42.27 -9.73 12.06
N THR A 276 42.52 -10.31 10.89
CA THR A 276 43.87 -10.66 10.43
C THR A 276 44.73 -9.40 10.24
N ALA A 277 44.18 -8.37 9.61
CA ALA A 277 44.86 -7.09 9.42
C ALA A 277 45.18 -6.43 10.77
N SER A 278 44.24 -6.42 11.71
CA SER A 278 44.43 -5.90 13.06
C SER A 278 45.54 -6.65 13.81
N GLN A 279 45.61 -7.98 13.70
CA GLN A 279 46.69 -8.78 14.29
C GLN A 279 48.06 -8.40 13.70
N HIS A 280 48.14 -8.23 12.37
CA HIS A 280 49.39 -7.78 11.73
C HIS A 280 49.76 -6.36 12.14
N THR A 281 48.79 -5.45 12.29
CA THR A 281 49.06 -4.09 12.79
C THR A 281 49.61 -4.13 14.21
N THR A 282 49.04 -4.94 15.11
CA THR A 282 49.55 -5.09 16.48
C THR A 282 50.94 -5.70 16.50
N GLN A 283 51.22 -6.72 15.68
CA GLN A 283 52.56 -7.29 15.55
C GLN A 283 53.56 -6.25 15.04
N ALA A 284 53.19 -5.44 14.04
CA ALA A 284 54.04 -4.38 13.52
C ALA A 284 54.27 -3.25 14.56
N GLU A 285 53.27 -2.93 15.39
CA GLU A 285 53.42 -2.02 16.53
C GLU A 285 54.46 -2.55 17.52
N ASP A 286 54.35 -3.83 17.90
CA ASP A 286 55.28 -4.47 18.83
C ASP A 286 56.71 -4.50 18.25
N GLU A 287 56.87 -4.87 16.98
CA GLU A 287 58.18 -4.90 16.29
C GLU A 287 58.81 -3.51 16.18
N VAL A 288 58.02 -2.47 15.86
CA VAL A 288 58.50 -1.08 15.80
C VAL A 288 58.86 -0.58 17.20
N ALA A 289 58.07 -0.91 18.22
CA ALA A 289 58.34 -0.55 19.61
C ALA A 289 59.64 -1.21 20.13
N ASP A 290 59.82 -2.51 19.87
CA ASP A 290 61.03 -3.25 20.21
C ASP A 290 62.26 -2.66 19.49
N ALA A 291 62.12 -2.34 18.20
CA ALA A 291 63.20 -1.76 17.42
C ALA A 291 63.54 -0.33 17.86
N LEU A 292 62.54 0.47 18.27
CA LEU A 292 62.73 1.78 18.89
C LEU A 292 63.44 1.66 20.25
N GLN A 293 63.05 0.70 21.08
CA GLN A 293 63.71 0.45 22.35
C GLN A 293 65.17 0.02 22.17
N GLY A 294 65.42 -0.87 21.21
CA GLY A 294 66.77 -1.26 20.79
C GLY A 294 67.58 -0.07 20.24
N HIS A 295 66.94 0.82 19.47
CA HIS A 295 67.56 2.04 18.99
C HIS A 295 67.94 2.97 20.15
N TYR A 296 67.05 3.24 21.11
CA TYR A 296 67.36 4.06 22.28
C TYR A 296 68.47 3.46 23.15
N ALA A 297 68.49 2.14 23.33
CA ALA A 297 69.57 1.45 24.02
C ALA A 297 70.91 1.61 23.28
N PHE A 298 70.89 1.49 21.95
CA PHE A 298 72.05 1.75 21.10
C PHE A 298 72.49 3.22 21.19
N GLU A 299 71.57 4.19 21.15
CA GLU A 299 71.88 5.62 21.33
C GLU A 299 72.55 5.88 22.69
N GLY A 300 72.04 5.31 23.78
CA GLY A 300 72.66 5.45 25.10
C GLY A 300 74.06 4.83 25.15
N SER A 301 74.24 3.65 24.57
CA SER A 301 75.57 3.01 24.47
C SER A 301 76.54 3.81 23.58
N LEU A 302 76.00 4.50 22.57
CA LEU A 302 76.74 5.34 21.65
C LEU A 302 77.19 6.63 22.33
N GLU A 303 76.32 7.31 23.06
CA GLU A 303 76.70 8.48 23.85
C GLU A 303 77.82 8.13 24.84
N GLU A 304 77.72 6.95 25.47
CA GLU A 304 78.76 6.44 26.35
C GLU A 304 80.07 6.16 25.60
N TYR A 305 80.00 5.52 24.43
CA TYR A 305 81.17 5.25 23.59
C TYR A 305 81.82 6.53 23.07
N GLN A 306 81.04 7.50 22.58
CA GLN A 306 81.52 8.81 22.14
C GLN A 306 82.16 9.56 23.31
N SER A 307 81.58 9.52 24.51
CA SER A 307 82.18 10.10 25.71
C SER A 307 83.54 9.45 26.04
N ARG A 308 83.63 8.12 25.95
CA ARG A 308 84.90 7.38 26.16
C ARG A 308 85.93 7.69 25.08
N GLN A 309 85.53 7.77 23.81
CA GLN A 309 86.40 8.18 22.71
C GLN A 309 86.90 9.60 22.89
N TRP A 310 86.04 10.53 23.32
CA TRP A 310 86.42 11.91 23.58
C TRP A 310 87.47 11.99 24.69
N ARG A 311 87.24 11.27 25.80
CA ARG A 311 88.23 11.14 26.88
C ARG A 311 89.53 10.48 26.41
N ALA A 312 89.45 9.39 25.65
CA ALA A 312 90.64 8.74 25.10
C ALA A 312 91.38 9.66 24.14
N ARG A 313 90.68 10.53 23.39
CA ARG A 313 91.28 11.54 22.51
C ARG A 313 91.92 12.68 23.30
N GLU A 314 91.30 13.14 24.40
CA GLU A 314 91.96 14.06 25.33
C GLU A 314 93.22 13.43 25.92
N GLU A 315 93.13 12.22 26.46
CA GLU A 315 94.26 11.49 27.05
C GLU A 315 95.37 11.21 26.02
N LEU A 316 95.01 10.82 24.79
CA LEU A 316 95.96 10.64 23.69
C LEU A 316 96.53 11.97 23.24
N SER A 317 95.74 13.04 23.13
CA SER A 317 96.23 14.38 22.79
C SER A 317 97.21 14.88 23.85
N ASP A 318 96.91 14.69 25.14
CA ASP A 318 97.79 15.01 26.26
C ASP A 318 99.08 14.17 26.21
N ALA A 319 98.97 12.87 25.92
CA ALA A 319 100.11 11.97 25.76
C ALA A 319 100.97 12.33 24.52
N PHE A 320 100.34 12.70 23.40
CA PHE A 320 101.00 13.14 22.18
C PHE A 320 101.64 14.52 22.34
N GLU A 321 101.02 15.42 23.10
CA GLU A 321 101.60 16.72 23.45
C GLU A 321 102.80 16.55 24.41
N ALA A 322 102.72 15.62 25.36
CA ALA A 322 103.85 15.21 26.18
C ALA A 322 105.00 14.62 25.34
N LEU A 323 104.70 13.75 24.37
CA LEU A 323 105.68 13.19 23.43
C LEU A 323 106.30 14.27 22.52
N ARG A 324 105.53 15.24 22.03
CA ARG A 324 106.06 16.40 21.29
C ARG A 324 107.00 17.26 22.14
N LYS A 325 106.68 17.48 23.43
CA LYS A 325 107.56 18.20 24.37
C LYS A 325 108.86 17.45 24.68
N ILE A 326 108.83 16.12 24.66
CA ILE A 326 110.03 15.27 24.79
C ILE A 326 110.89 15.40 23.53
N ASN A 327 110.29 15.23 22.35
CA ASN A 327 110.99 15.39 21.06
C ASN A 327 111.49 16.82 20.78
N SER A 328 110.92 17.86 21.41
CA SER A 328 111.40 19.24 21.26
C SER A 328 112.51 19.62 22.26
N LYS A 329 112.78 18.79 23.29
CA LYS A 329 113.84 19.02 24.29
C LYS A 329 115.10 18.19 24.03
N GLU A 330 114.97 17.05 23.37
CA GLU A 330 116.10 16.30 22.83
C GLU A 330 116.30 16.70 21.37
N GLY A 331 117.05 17.79 21.17
CA GLY A 331 117.47 18.21 19.85
C GLY A 331 118.36 17.17 19.18
N LEU A 332 118.01 16.83 17.95
CA LEU A 332 118.95 16.76 16.85
C LEU A 332 118.58 17.84 15.83
#